data_AF-A0A382F523-F1
#
_entry.id   AF-A0A382F523-F1
#
_cell.length_a   1.000
_cell.length_b   1.000
_cell.length_c   1.000
_cell.angle_alpha   90.00
_cell.angle_beta   90.00
_cell.angle_gamma   90.00
#
_symmetry.space_group_name_H-M   'P 1'
#
loop_
_entity.id
_entity.type
_entity.pdbx_description
1 polymer ?
#
loop_
_entity_poly.entity_id
_entity_poly.type
_entity_poly.pdbx_seq_one_letter_code
_entity_poly.pdbx_strand_id
1 'polypeptide(L)'
;MTSKQALKYNTELGNELKKRLKGEVHFDRMTRALYATDASIYQMDPIGVVFPKDVEDVVNVVTFAASQDIPVLPRGGGTGLAGQTVNHAVV
;
A
#
# COMPACT_ATOMS: atom_id res chain seq x y z
N MET A 1 16.40 6.45 -8.38
CA MET A 1 15.25 7.14 -9.00
C MET A 1 15.20 8.57 -8.48
N THR A 2 14.92 9.58 -9.32
CA THR A 2 14.72 10.96 -8.83
C THR A 2 13.36 11.11 -8.14
N SER A 3 13.20 12.09 -7.25
CA SER A 3 11.94 12.33 -6.51
C SER A 3 10.72 12.50 -7.44
N LYS A 4 10.90 13.19 -8.59
CA LYS A 4 9.83 13.35 -9.60
C LYS A 4 9.43 12.04 -10.28
N GLN A 5 10.39 11.15 -10.55
CA GLN A 5 10.12 9.85 -11.17
C GLN A 5 9.36 8.92 -10.23
N ALA A 6 9.73 8.88 -8.96
CA ALA A 6 9.02 8.09 -7.95
C ALA A 6 7.57 8.57 -7.78
N LEU A 7 7.33 9.88 -7.77
CA LEU A 7 5.99 10.44 -7.68
C LEU A 7 5.11 10.09 -8.89
N LYS A 8 5.69 10.15 -10.09
CA LYS A 8 5.02 9.74 -11.32
C LYS A 8 4.67 8.26 -11.29
N TYR A 9 5.62 7.40 -10.92
CA TYR A 9 5.42 5.96 -10.79
C TYR A 9 4.29 5.62 -9.81
N ASN A 10 4.29 6.23 -8.62
CA ASN A 10 3.24 6.02 -7.61
C ASN A 10 1.85 6.47 -8.11
N THR A 11 1.79 7.54 -8.90
CA THR A 11 0.54 8.03 -9.49
C THR A 11 0.00 7.05 -10.53
N GLU A 12 0.85 6.56 -11.42
CA GLU A 12 0.49 5.56 -12.43
C GLU A 12 0.03 4.25 -11.77
N LEU A 13 0.78 3.79 -10.77
CA LEU A 13 0.44 2.60 -9.99
C LEU A 13 -0.92 2.72 -9.29
N GLY A 14 -1.15 3.83 -8.60
CA GLY A 14 -2.42 4.09 -7.92
C GLY A 14 -3.61 4.12 -8.89
N ASN A 15 -3.42 4.69 -10.09
CA ASN A 15 -4.46 4.70 -11.12
C ASN A 15 -4.75 3.30 -11.68
N GLU A 16 -3.73 2.47 -11.87
CA GLU A 16 -3.94 1.08 -12.31
C GLU A 16 -4.68 0.24 -11.28
N LEU A 17 -4.35 0.40 -9.98
CA LEU A 17 -5.09 -0.25 -8.90
C LEU A 17 -6.55 0.23 -8.84
N LYS A 18 -6.82 1.53 -8.98
CA LYS A 18 -8.19 2.08 -9.00
C LYS A 18 -9.07 1.51 -10.11
N LYS A 19 -8.49 1.13 -11.25
CA LYS A 19 -9.23 0.51 -12.36
C LYS A 19 -9.60 -0.95 -12.08
N ARG A 20 -8.85 -1.61 -11.19
CA ARG A 20 -8.96 -3.05 -10.92
C ARG A 20 -9.80 -3.38 -9.70
N LEU A 21 -9.96 -2.41 -8.80
CA LEU A 21 -10.55 -2.63 -7.49
C LEU A 21 -11.86 -1.87 -7.33
N LYS A 22 -12.79 -2.48 -6.62
CA LYS A 22 -14.06 -1.87 -6.21
C LYS A 22 -13.89 -1.04 -4.93
N GLY A 23 -12.94 -1.46 -4.10
CA GLY A 23 -12.55 -0.80 -2.86
C GLY A 23 -11.77 0.50 -3.07
N GLU A 24 -11.27 1.05 -1.96
CA GLU A 24 -10.59 2.34 -1.97
C GLU A 24 -9.09 2.18 -2.19
N VAL A 25 -8.49 3.11 -2.92
CA VAL A 25 -7.05 3.11 -3.25
C VAL A 25 -6.48 4.50 -2.99
N HIS A 26 -5.59 4.58 -2.01
CA HIS A 26 -5.05 5.83 -1.50
C HIS A 26 -3.52 5.88 -1.63
N PHE A 27 -3.04 6.85 -2.41
CA PHE A 27 -1.61 7.14 -2.61
C PHE A 27 -1.25 8.55 -2.14
N ASP A 28 -2.22 9.25 -1.54
CA ASP A 28 -2.01 10.58 -0.98
C ASP A 28 -1.14 10.50 0.27
N ARG A 29 -0.50 11.64 0.59
CA ARG A 29 0.45 11.70 1.70
C ARG A 29 -0.20 11.50 3.06
N MET A 30 -1.43 11.95 3.25
CA MET A 30 -2.09 11.86 4.56
C MET A 30 -2.40 10.41 4.89
N THR A 31 -3.04 9.69 3.99
CA THR A 31 -3.37 8.27 4.21
C THR A 31 -2.12 7.43 4.38
N ARG A 32 -1.09 7.64 3.54
CA ARG A 32 0.19 6.92 3.69
C ARG A 32 0.86 7.17 5.05
N ALA A 33 0.79 8.40 5.57
CA ALA A 33 1.34 8.72 6.89
C ALA A 33 0.59 8.00 8.03
N LEU A 34 -0.74 7.84 7.92
CA LEU A 34 -1.53 7.09 8.91
C LEU A 34 -1.16 5.60 8.99
N TYR A 35 -0.61 5.05 7.91
CA TYR A 35 -0.18 3.64 7.80
C TYR A 35 1.34 3.47 7.86
N ALA A 36 2.09 4.54 8.07
CA ALA A 36 3.55 4.50 8.14
C ALA A 36 4.06 3.99 9.49
N THR A 37 3.23 3.99 10.53
CA THR A 37 3.55 3.53 11.88
C THR A 37 2.61 2.42 12.33
N ASP A 38 3.04 1.68 13.36
CA ASP A 38 2.20 0.77 14.13
C ASP A 38 2.36 1.06 15.62
N ALA A 39 1.96 0.14 16.49
CA ALA A 39 2.12 0.31 17.94
C ALA A 39 3.59 0.19 18.42
N SER A 40 4.53 -0.03 17.51
CA SER A 40 5.97 -0.09 17.80
C SER A 40 6.66 1.26 17.64
N ILE A 41 7.98 1.24 17.77
CA ILE A 41 8.88 2.38 17.49
C ILE A 41 9.25 2.48 16.00
N TYR A 42 8.90 1.49 15.18
CA TYR A 42 9.30 1.43 13.77
C TYR A 42 8.35 2.25 12.89
N GLN A 43 8.93 2.88 11.87
CA GLN A 43 8.20 3.64 10.88
C GLN A 43 8.74 3.33 9.49
N MET A 44 7.85 3.12 8.53
CA MET A 44 8.19 2.96 7.12
C MET A 44 7.07 3.50 6.24
N ASP A 45 7.40 4.38 5.29
CA ASP A 45 6.40 4.95 4.38
C ASP A 45 5.90 3.89 3.38
N PRO A 46 4.59 3.56 3.37
CA PRO A 46 4.04 2.66 2.38
C PRO A 46 4.08 3.26 0.98
N ILE A 47 4.03 2.41 -0.05
CA ILE A 47 3.89 2.83 -1.46
C ILE A 47 2.51 3.47 -1.65
N GLY A 48 1.47 2.78 -1.15
CA GLY A 48 0.08 3.18 -1.14
C GLY A 48 -0.72 2.27 -0.20
N VAL A 49 -1.97 2.64 0.08
CA VAL A 49 -2.87 1.89 0.98
C VAL A 49 -4.12 1.52 0.21
N VAL A 50 -4.55 0.25 0.32
CA VAL A 50 -5.75 -0.25 -0.31
C VAL A 50 -6.72 -0.79 0.74
N PHE A 51 -7.99 -0.40 0.60
CA PHE A 51 -9.10 -0.94 1.39
C PHE A 51 -9.97 -1.81 0.49
N PRO A 52 -9.67 -3.11 0.35
CA PRO A 52 -10.42 -4.00 -0.53
C PRO A 52 -11.87 -4.13 -0.06
N LYS A 53 -12.82 -4.15 -1.00
CA LYS A 53 -14.25 -4.26 -0.70
C LYS A 53 -14.70 -5.70 -0.49
N ASP A 54 -14.09 -6.62 -1.23
CA ASP A 54 -14.41 -8.04 -1.24
C ASP A 54 -13.15 -8.91 -1.49
N VAL A 55 -13.34 -10.22 -1.55
CA VAL A 55 -12.25 -11.19 -1.78
C VAL A 55 -11.63 -11.02 -3.18
N GLU A 56 -12.42 -10.61 -4.17
CA GLU A 56 -11.94 -10.42 -5.53
C GLU A 56 -10.94 -9.25 -5.60
N ASP A 57 -11.20 -8.17 -4.87
CA ASP A 57 -10.24 -7.07 -4.72
C ASP A 57 -8.91 -7.54 -4.14
N VAL A 58 -8.93 -8.38 -3.10
CA VAL A 58 -7.71 -8.93 -2.50
C VAL A 58 -6.91 -9.76 -3.51
N VAL A 59 -7.60 -10.65 -4.24
CA VAL A 59 -6.97 -11.46 -5.30
C VAL A 59 -6.36 -10.57 -6.39
N ASN A 60 -7.08 -9.52 -6.79
CA ASN A 60 -6.61 -8.58 -7.82
C ASN A 60 -5.37 -7.78 -7.37
N VAL A 61 -5.34 -7.29 -6.12
CA VAL A 61 -4.17 -6.59 -5.56
C VAL A 61 -2.95 -7.51 -5.58
N VAL A 62 -3.07 -8.71 -5.01
CA VAL A 62 -1.94 -9.64 -4.87
C VAL A 62 -1.43 -10.08 -6.24
N THR A 63 -2.33 -10.43 -7.16
CA THR A 63 -1.95 -10.88 -8.52
C THR A 63 -1.27 -9.77 -9.31
N PHE A 64 -1.82 -8.55 -9.26
CA PHE A 64 -1.25 -7.41 -9.95
C PHE A 64 0.11 -7.02 -9.36
N ALA A 65 0.21 -6.96 -8.02
CA ALA A 65 1.46 -6.63 -7.34
C ALA A 65 2.56 -7.65 -7.66
N ALA A 66 2.23 -8.95 -7.66
CA ALA A 66 3.15 -10.01 -8.09
C ALA A 66 3.62 -9.82 -9.55
N SER A 67 2.72 -9.44 -10.46
CA SER A 67 3.07 -9.22 -11.87
C SER A 67 3.98 -7.99 -12.11
N GLN A 68 4.10 -7.10 -11.12
CA GLN A 68 4.84 -5.85 -11.20
C GLN A 68 6.03 -5.81 -10.21
N ASP A 69 6.33 -6.93 -9.54
CA ASP A 69 7.36 -7.03 -8.49
C ASP A 69 7.17 -6.01 -7.34
N ILE A 70 5.90 -5.78 -6.96
CA ILE A 70 5.53 -4.84 -5.90
C ILE A 70 5.29 -5.64 -4.60
N PRO A 71 5.96 -5.30 -3.49
CA PRO A 71 5.69 -5.95 -2.22
C PRO A 71 4.30 -5.59 -1.70
N VAL A 72 3.63 -6.57 -1.10
CA VAL A 72 2.33 -6.42 -0.42
C VAL A 72 2.50 -6.72 1.05
N LEU A 73 1.90 -5.88 1.91
CA LEU A 73 1.89 -6.08 3.36
C LEU A 73 0.44 -6.14 3.86
N PRO A 74 -0.13 -7.34 4.05
CA PRO A 74 -1.43 -7.46 4.69
C PRO A 74 -1.38 -6.87 6.11
N ARG A 75 -2.27 -5.93 6.40
CA ARG A 75 -2.34 -5.27 7.70
C ARG A 75 -3.73 -5.37 8.32
N GLY A 76 -3.77 -5.81 9.58
CA GLY A 76 -4.94 -5.72 10.45
C GLY A 76 -5.04 -4.36 11.16
N GLY A 77 -5.25 -4.37 12.48
CA GLY A 77 -5.36 -3.13 13.27
C GLY A 77 -4.04 -2.36 13.48
N GLY A 78 -2.89 -2.88 13.05
CA GLY A 78 -1.60 -2.21 13.26
C GLY A 78 -1.13 -2.18 14.72
N THR A 79 -1.51 -3.15 15.53
CA THR A 79 -1.12 -3.24 16.96
C THR A 79 0.16 -4.04 17.18
N GLY A 80 0.90 -4.34 16.12
CA GLY A 80 2.19 -5.00 16.21
C GLY A 80 3.24 -4.15 16.93
N LEU A 81 4.11 -4.80 17.70
CA LEU A 81 5.15 -4.12 18.50
C LEU A 81 6.57 -4.32 17.95
N ALA A 82 6.73 -5.11 16.89
CA ALA A 82 8.04 -5.45 16.31
C ALA A 82 8.19 -4.97 14.85
N GLY A 83 7.34 -4.05 14.40
CA GLY A 83 7.39 -3.48 13.05
C GLY A 83 6.83 -4.39 11.95
N GLN A 84 6.22 -5.53 12.31
CA GLN A 84 5.68 -6.48 11.31
C GLN A 84 4.48 -5.93 10.53
N THR A 85 3.92 -4.79 10.93
CA THR A 85 2.75 -4.19 10.28
C THR A 85 3.06 -2.90 9.54
N VAL A 86 4.34 -2.55 9.37
CA VAL A 86 4.81 -1.41 8.56
C VAL A 86 5.87 -1.85 7.57
N ASN A 87 5.79 -1.39 6.32
CA ASN A 87 6.82 -1.64 5.30
C ASN A 87 6.67 -0.69 4.11
N HIS A 88 7.69 -0.60 3.27
CA HIS A 88 7.60 0.02 1.95
C HIS A 88 6.92 -0.93 0.97
N ALA A 89 5.60 -1.03 1.08
CA ALA A 89 4.76 -1.94 0.33
C ALA A 89 3.42 -1.28 -0.02
N VAL A 90 2.63 -1.92 -0.87
CA VAL A 90 1.19 -1.70 -0.89
C VAL A 90 0.63 -2.36 0.37
N VAL A 91 0.10 -1.55 1.28
CA VAL A 91 -0.49 -1.97 2.56
C VAL A 91 -1.99 -2.21 2.38
#